data_AF-A0A926D2A1-F1
#
_entry.id   AF-A0A926D2A1-F1
#
_cell.length_a   1.000
_cell.length_b   1.000
_cell.length_c   1.000
_cell.angle_alpha   90.00
_cell.angle_beta   90.00
_cell.angle_gamma   90.00
#
_symmetry.space_group_name_H-M   'P 1'
#
loop_
_entity.id
_entity.type
_entity.pdbx_description
1 polymer ?
#
loop_
_entity_poly.entity_id
_entity_poly.type
_entity_poly.pdbx_seq_one_letter_code
_entity_poly.pdbx_strand_id
1 'polypeptide(L)'
;MNRVTDELLRMVSDFTGAFKGAFNIRENGECAGRQSTDNIKIESKPNAPGLVVHIRPGTKGETVYIPACVTQGNINDLVYNDFYVGEGADVTIVAGCGVHTEDEGEATHNGIHRFFLEKNARIVYREKHVGTGGGTGQKRIDPVTEATLAQGASLEMDTVQLGGVDETYRKTWAKLAANARLVVRERIMTDGDEHARTDFEVTLAGEDSGCDLVSRSVARGQSHQEFYSSIKGLTRCAGHSECDAILAENGTVTASPALEASHVDAALIHEAAIGKIAGEQILKLRTLGLTEQEAEEKIIEGFLR
;
A
#
# COMPACT_ATOMS: atom_id res chain seq x y z
N MET A 1 -19.13 12.09 12.74
CA MET A 1 -17.70 11.74 12.63
C MET A 1 -17.02 12.21 13.90
N ASN A 2 -16.31 11.32 14.58
CA ASN A 2 -15.63 11.67 15.83
C ASN A 2 -14.27 12.34 15.56
N ARG A 3 -13.62 12.88 16.60
CA ARG A 3 -12.33 13.59 16.48
C ARG A 3 -11.22 12.70 15.92
N VAL A 4 -11.14 11.46 16.40
CA VAL A 4 -10.14 10.47 15.97
C VAL A 4 -10.30 10.16 14.49
N THR A 5 -11.54 10.00 14.00
CA THR A 5 -11.80 9.81 12.57
C THR A 5 -11.29 10.99 11.74
N ASP A 6 -11.57 12.24 12.14
CA ASP A 6 -11.09 13.42 11.38
C ASP A 6 -9.54 13.45 11.31
N GLU A 7 -8.87 13.14 12.41
CA GLU A 7 -7.41 13.04 12.49
C GLU A 7 -6.86 11.92 11.59
N LEU A 8 -7.43 10.71 11.69
CA LEU A 8 -7.05 9.57 10.86
C LEU A 8 -7.26 9.88 9.37
N LEU A 9 -8.42 10.43 8.99
CA LEU A 9 -8.73 10.81 7.60
C LEU A 9 -7.72 11.79 7.02
N ARG A 10 -7.30 12.80 7.79
CA ARG A 10 -6.27 13.76 7.36
C ARG A 10 -4.92 13.09 7.10
N MET A 11 -4.54 12.14 7.93
CA MET A 11 -3.28 11.40 7.78
C MET A 11 -3.31 10.47 6.56
N VAL A 12 -4.41 9.73 6.37
CA VAL A 12 -4.42 8.59 5.43
C VAL A 12 -5.09 8.87 4.08
N SER A 13 -5.83 9.95 3.91
CA SER A 13 -6.68 10.14 2.70
C SER A 13 -6.70 11.54 2.10
N ASP A 14 -5.73 12.40 2.47
CA ASP A 14 -5.63 13.79 2.02
C ASP A 14 -6.92 14.60 2.30
N PHE A 15 -7.64 14.22 3.36
CA PHE A 15 -8.92 14.82 3.73
C PHE A 15 -8.74 16.24 4.25
N THR A 16 -9.41 17.22 3.61
CA THR A 16 -9.41 18.63 4.05
C THR A 16 -10.81 19.10 4.45
N GLY A 17 -11.64 18.20 4.97
CA GLY A 17 -13.03 18.46 5.39
C GLY A 17 -14.10 17.95 4.41
N ALA A 18 -13.76 17.70 3.14
CA ALA A 18 -14.64 17.07 2.17
C ALA A 18 -13.82 16.39 1.06
N PHE A 19 -14.36 15.30 0.50
CA PHE A 19 -13.81 14.67 -0.71
C PHE A 19 -14.43 15.26 -1.97
N LYS A 20 -13.62 15.45 -3.01
CA LYS A 20 -14.07 15.85 -4.34
C LYS A 20 -14.09 14.61 -5.25
N GLY A 21 -15.26 13.99 -5.40
CA GLY A 21 -15.42 12.80 -6.25
C GLY A 21 -16.31 11.75 -5.59
N ALA A 22 -16.13 10.50 -6.00
CA ALA A 22 -16.80 9.38 -5.36
C ALA A 22 -16.05 9.03 -4.06
N PHE A 23 -16.78 8.70 -3.00
CA PHE A 23 -16.17 8.28 -1.75
C PHE A 23 -17.02 7.29 -0.97
N ASN A 24 -16.38 6.51 -0.11
CA ASN A 24 -17.00 5.74 0.95
C ASN A 24 -16.11 5.78 2.20
N ILE A 25 -16.55 6.51 3.22
CA ILE A 25 -15.88 6.57 4.53
C ILE A 25 -16.39 5.40 5.38
N ARG A 26 -15.47 4.59 5.87
CA ARG A 26 -15.74 3.51 6.82
C ARG A 26 -15.25 3.89 8.21
N GLU A 27 -16.13 3.86 9.21
CA GLU A 27 -15.82 4.15 10.61
C GLU A 27 -16.24 2.94 11.45
N ASN A 28 -15.31 2.32 12.17
CA ASN A 28 -15.56 1.19 13.08
C ASN A 28 -16.40 0.05 12.47
N GLY A 29 -16.14 -0.32 11.22
CA GLY A 29 -16.87 -1.39 10.54
C GLY A 29 -18.19 -0.96 9.89
N GLU A 30 -18.56 0.32 9.95
CA GLU A 30 -19.81 0.84 9.38
C GLU A 30 -19.56 1.90 8.31
N CYS A 31 -20.58 2.16 7.47
CA CYS A 31 -20.53 3.22 6.47
C CYS A 31 -20.88 4.57 7.10
N ALA A 32 -19.89 5.44 7.29
CA ALA A 32 -20.08 6.77 7.85
C ALA A 32 -20.52 7.81 6.80
N GLY A 33 -20.25 7.54 5.53
CA GLY A 33 -20.68 8.40 4.43
C GLY A 33 -20.31 7.81 3.07
N ARG A 34 -21.17 8.00 2.07
CA ARG A 34 -20.95 7.50 0.73
C ARG A 34 -21.48 8.46 -0.33
N GLN A 35 -20.74 8.62 -1.41
CA GLN A 35 -21.14 9.36 -2.59
C GLN A 35 -20.62 8.66 -3.84
N SER A 36 -21.48 8.53 -4.85
CA SER A 36 -21.09 8.15 -6.22
C SER A 36 -21.04 9.39 -7.10
N THR A 37 -20.30 9.32 -8.20
CA THR A 37 -20.41 10.29 -9.31
C THR A 37 -21.24 9.69 -10.44
N ASP A 38 -21.42 10.45 -11.52
CA ASP A 38 -22.06 9.92 -12.72
C ASP A 38 -21.27 8.76 -13.33
N ASN A 39 -19.94 8.76 -13.21
CA ASN A 39 -19.07 7.77 -13.84
C ASN A 39 -18.54 6.70 -12.88
N ILE A 40 -18.60 6.96 -11.57
CA ILE A 40 -18.12 6.04 -10.54
C ILE A 40 -19.25 5.71 -9.58
N LYS A 41 -19.70 4.46 -9.65
CA LYS A 41 -20.74 3.94 -8.77
C LYS A 41 -20.10 3.14 -7.63
N ILE A 42 -20.47 3.47 -6.39
CA ILE A 42 -20.05 2.74 -5.19
C ILE A 42 -21.27 2.11 -4.53
N GLU A 43 -21.24 0.81 -4.35
CA GLU A 43 -22.34 0.02 -3.78
C GLU A 43 -21.84 -0.89 -2.67
N SER A 44 -22.73 -1.27 -1.76
CA SER A 44 -22.40 -2.26 -0.75
C SER A 44 -22.35 -3.63 -1.40
N LYS A 45 -21.38 -4.45 -1.01
CA LYS A 45 -21.28 -5.81 -1.52
C LYS A 45 -22.44 -6.67 -0.97
N PRO A 46 -23.20 -7.41 -1.82
CA PRO A 46 -24.44 -8.06 -1.39
C PRO A 46 -24.28 -9.17 -0.33
N ASN A 47 -23.17 -9.90 -0.37
CA ASN A 47 -22.99 -11.14 0.42
C ASN A 47 -21.75 -11.11 1.32
N ALA A 48 -21.10 -9.96 1.47
CA ALA A 48 -19.93 -9.78 2.33
C ALA A 48 -19.80 -8.31 2.70
N PRO A 49 -19.15 -7.95 3.82
CA PRO A 49 -18.83 -6.56 4.12
C PRO A 49 -17.93 -5.96 3.03
N GLY A 50 -18.02 -4.64 2.82
CA GLY A 50 -17.21 -3.93 1.83
C GLY A 50 -18.01 -3.46 0.61
N LEU A 51 -17.30 -3.24 -0.49
CA LEU A 51 -17.79 -2.43 -1.61
C LEU A 51 -17.71 -3.16 -2.95
N VAL A 52 -18.59 -2.74 -3.85
CA VAL A 52 -18.46 -2.96 -5.29
C VAL A 52 -18.37 -1.57 -5.93
N VAL A 53 -17.24 -1.30 -6.58
CA VAL A 53 -16.94 -0.02 -7.23
C VAL A 53 -16.89 -0.25 -8.73
N HIS A 54 -17.78 0.40 -9.46
CA HIS A 54 -17.82 0.38 -10.92
C HIS A 54 -17.38 1.73 -11.47
N ILE A 55 -16.28 1.74 -12.22
CA ILE A 55 -15.78 2.90 -12.97
C ILE A 55 -16.13 2.70 -14.44
N ARG A 56 -16.89 3.62 -15.03
CA ARG A 56 -17.34 3.51 -16.43
C ARG A 56 -16.16 3.52 -17.41
N PRO A 57 -16.31 2.86 -18.58
CA PRO A 57 -15.33 2.98 -19.67
C PRO A 57 -15.05 4.43 -20.05
N GLY A 58 -13.79 4.74 -20.33
CA GLY A 58 -13.36 6.08 -20.74
C GLY A 58 -13.43 7.17 -19.67
N THR A 59 -13.75 6.85 -18.41
CA THR A 59 -13.70 7.82 -17.29
C THR A 59 -12.28 8.37 -17.14
N LYS A 60 -12.09 9.69 -17.08
CA LYS A 60 -10.77 10.34 -17.00
C LYS A 60 -10.72 11.36 -15.85
N GLY A 61 -9.65 11.31 -15.06
CA GLY A 61 -9.32 12.37 -14.09
C GLY A 61 -10.21 12.44 -12.85
N GLU A 62 -11.05 11.43 -12.62
CA GLU A 62 -11.84 11.32 -11.39
C GLU A 62 -11.06 10.56 -10.31
N THR A 63 -11.43 10.81 -9.04
CA THR A 63 -10.84 10.16 -7.87
C THR A 63 -11.91 9.44 -7.04
N VAL A 64 -11.56 8.24 -6.57
CA VAL A 64 -12.33 7.46 -5.59
C VAL A 64 -11.62 7.48 -4.26
N TYR A 65 -12.33 7.84 -3.19
CA TYR A 65 -11.79 7.80 -1.82
C TYR A 65 -12.45 6.68 -1.02
N ILE A 66 -11.66 5.76 -0.46
CA ILE A 66 -12.17 4.64 0.35
C ILE A 66 -11.42 4.50 1.68
N PRO A 67 -11.40 5.53 2.54
CA PRO A 67 -10.72 5.43 3.82
C PRO A 67 -11.49 4.57 4.83
N ALA A 68 -10.74 3.86 5.68
CA ALA A 68 -11.23 3.13 6.82
C ALA A 68 -10.56 3.61 8.11
N CYS A 69 -11.37 3.92 9.12
CA CYS A 69 -10.95 4.41 10.42
C CYS A 69 -11.52 3.53 11.52
N VAL A 70 -10.66 2.81 12.23
CA VAL A 70 -10.97 2.16 13.49
C VAL A 70 -10.51 3.09 14.59
N THR A 71 -11.43 3.55 15.43
CA THR A 71 -11.21 4.64 16.38
C THR A 71 -11.19 4.20 17.84
N GLN A 72 -11.26 2.90 18.11
CA GLN A 72 -11.25 2.32 19.46
C GLN A 72 -10.83 0.85 19.41
N GLY A 73 -10.39 0.32 20.56
CA GLY A 73 -10.12 -1.10 20.73
C GLY A 73 -11.37 -1.98 20.65
N ASN A 74 -11.13 -3.29 20.60
CA ASN A 74 -12.13 -4.34 20.42
C ASN A 74 -12.91 -4.26 19.10
N ILE A 75 -12.27 -3.73 18.05
CA ILE A 75 -12.81 -3.69 16.69
C ILE A 75 -11.98 -4.60 15.81
N ASN A 76 -12.63 -5.57 15.18
CA ASN A 76 -12.06 -6.40 14.14
C ASN A 76 -12.84 -6.19 12.84
N ASP A 77 -12.33 -5.28 12.01
CA ASP A 77 -12.96 -4.91 10.75
C ASP A 77 -12.36 -5.69 9.58
N LEU A 78 -13.21 -6.35 8.80
CA LEU A 78 -12.83 -7.10 7.60
C LEU A 78 -13.76 -6.73 6.46
N VAL A 79 -13.21 -6.28 5.33
CA VAL A 79 -13.98 -5.87 4.16
C VAL A 79 -13.44 -6.44 2.86
N TYR A 80 -14.36 -6.67 1.93
CA TYR A 80 -14.09 -7.16 0.58
C TYR A 80 -14.53 -6.09 -0.42
N ASN A 81 -13.58 -5.52 -1.14
CA ASN A 81 -13.78 -4.44 -2.09
C ASN A 81 -13.44 -4.91 -3.49
N ASP A 82 -14.40 -4.88 -4.42
CA ASP A 82 -14.15 -5.17 -5.83
C ASP A 82 -14.15 -3.86 -6.63
N PHE A 83 -13.13 -3.66 -7.45
CA PHE A 83 -13.01 -2.53 -8.37
C PHE A 83 -13.08 -3.05 -9.81
N TYR A 84 -14.17 -2.71 -10.49
CA TYR A 84 -14.36 -2.98 -11.91
C TYR A 84 -14.04 -1.70 -12.68
N VAL A 85 -12.91 -1.69 -13.38
CA VAL A 85 -12.40 -0.52 -14.08
C VAL A 85 -12.62 -0.70 -15.59
N GLY A 86 -13.56 0.05 -16.14
CA GLY A 86 -13.95 -0.07 -17.55
C GLY A 86 -12.84 0.29 -18.55
N GLU A 87 -13.00 -0.20 -19.79
CA GLU A 87 -12.02 -0.03 -20.86
C GLU A 87 -11.58 1.43 -21.02
N GLY A 88 -10.26 1.65 -21.09
CA GLY A 88 -9.68 2.96 -21.31
C GLY A 88 -9.92 3.99 -20.19
N ALA A 89 -10.45 3.60 -19.02
CA ALA A 89 -10.54 4.52 -17.88
C ALA A 89 -9.13 4.94 -17.39
N ASP A 90 -9.03 6.09 -16.75
CA ASP A 90 -7.81 6.66 -16.19
C ASP A 90 -8.19 7.47 -14.94
N VAL A 91 -8.12 6.82 -13.78
CA VAL A 91 -8.63 7.38 -12.52
C VAL A 91 -7.66 7.12 -11.37
N THR A 92 -7.81 7.91 -10.31
CA THR A 92 -7.05 7.73 -9.07
C THR A 92 -7.94 7.07 -8.01
N ILE A 93 -7.38 6.13 -7.26
CA ILE A 93 -8.04 5.55 -6.09
C ILE A 93 -7.16 5.89 -4.88
N VAL A 94 -7.74 6.57 -3.90
CA VAL A 94 -7.11 6.93 -2.64
C VAL A 94 -7.74 6.08 -1.53
N ALA A 95 -6.99 5.11 -1.05
CA ALA A 95 -7.30 4.32 0.12
C ALA A 95 -6.47 4.79 1.32
N GLY A 96 -6.92 4.42 2.50
CA GLY A 96 -6.15 4.67 3.70
C GLY A 96 -6.79 4.01 4.91
N CYS A 97 -5.98 3.38 5.74
CA CYS A 97 -6.43 2.64 6.90
C CYS A 97 -5.77 3.22 8.15
N GLY A 98 -6.59 3.76 9.05
CA GLY A 98 -6.16 4.22 10.35
C GLY A 98 -6.73 3.32 11.43
N VAL A 99 -5.90 2.81 12.33
CA VAL A 99 -6.34 2.08 13.53
C VAL A 99 -5.90 2.83 14.78
N HIS A 100 -6.78 2.88 15.78
CA HIS A 100 -6.54 3.65 17.00
C HIS A 100 -7.07 2.89 18.22
N THR A 101 -6.27 2.84 19.28
CA THR A 101 -6.71 2.34 20.59
C THR A 101 -5.97 3.04 21.74
N GLU A 102 -6.72 3.40 22.78
CA GLU A 102 -6.21 3.96 24.05
C GLU A 102 -6.34 2.95 25.20
N ASP A 103 -6.84 1.75 24.93
CA ASP A 103 -7.10 0.70 25.92
C ASP A 103 -6.33 -0.59 25.56
N GLU A 104 -6.65 -1.69 26.26
CA GLU A 104 -6.04 -3.01 26.06
C GLU A 104 -6.67 -3.78 24.88
N GLY A 105 -7.74 -3.25 24.28
CA GLY A 105 -8.48 -3.86 23.19
C GLY A 105 -7.78 -3.70 21.85
N GLU A 106 -7.76 -4.78 21.07
CA GLU A 106 -7.17 -4.81 19.73
C GLU A 106 -8.00 -3.95 18.74
N ALA A 107 -7.32 -3.17 17.91
CA ALA A 107 -7.88 -2.36 16.84
C ALA A 107 -7.36 -2.85 15.49
N THR A 108 -8.24 -3.49 14.72
CA THR A 108 -7.86 -4.20 13.50
C THR A 108 -8.72 -3.78 12.31
N HIS A 109 -8.07 -3.57 11.16
CA HIS A 109 -8.74 -3.37 9.88
C HIS A 109 -8.03 -4.12 8.75
N ASN A 110 -8.77 -5.00 8.08
CA ASN A 110 -8.28 -5.83 7.00
C ASN A 110 -9.09 -5.55 5.72
N GLY A 111 -8.45 -4.90 4.75
CA GLY A 111 -9.01 -4.61 3.44
C GLY A 111 -8.60 -5.65 2.40
N ILE A 112 -9.55 -6.42 1.89
CA ILE A 112 -9.35 -7.34 0.77
C ILE A 112 -9.82 -6.65 -0.51
N HIS A 113 -8.89 -6.18 -1.32
CA HIS A 113 -9.14 -5.44 -2.55
C HIS A 113 -8.90 -6.32 -3.78
N ARG A 114 -9.88 -6.38 -4.69
CA ARG A 114 -9.76 -7.06 -5.97
C ARG A 114 -9.93 -6.07 -7.11
N PHE A 115 -8.92 -5.92 -7.94
CA PHE A 115 -8.90 -5.02 -9.09
C PHE A 115 -9.07 -5.80 -10.39
N PHE A 116 -10.09 -5.46 -11.15
CA PHE A 116 -10.36 -5.97 -12.49
C PHE A 116 -10.23 -4.81 -13.48
N LEU A 117 -9.07 -4.69 -14.10
CA LEU A 117 -8.78 -3.63 -15.07
C LEU A 117 -9.02 -4.15 -16.47
N GLU A 118 -10.00 -3.53 -17.16
CA GLU A 118 -10.27 -3.80 -18.56
C GLU A 118 -9.18 -3.22 -19.48
N LYS A 119 -9.28 -3.54 -20.77
CA LYS A 119 -8.29 -3.16 -21.78
C LYS A 119 -7.92 -1.67 -21.69
N ASN A 120 -6.63 -1.37 -21.73
CA ASN A 120 -6.09 0.00 -21.68
C ASN A 120 -6.53 0.86 -20.48
N ALA A 121 -7.14 0.26 -19.43
CA ALA A 121 -7.49 0.97 -18.21
C ALA A 121 -6.22 1.33 -17.41
N ARG A 122 -6.23 2.49 -16.77
CA ARG A 122 -5.11 3.02 -15.99
C ARG A 122 -5.59 3.43 -14.62
N ILE A 123 -4.91 2.94 -13.59
CA ILE A 123 -5.19 3.29 -12.20
C ILE A 123 -3.91 3.74 -11.53
N VAL A 124 -4.00 4.84 -10.81
CA VAL A 124 -3.06 5.18 -9.73
C VAL A 124 -3.77 4.90 -8.41
N TYR A 125 -3.28 3.92 -7.66
CA TYR A 125 -3.76 3.53 -6.35
C TYR A 125 -2.79 4.06 -5.29
N ARG A 126 -3.29 4.90 -4.38
CA ARG A 126 -2.53 5.45 -3.27
C ARG A 126 -3.09 4.91 -1.97
N GLU A 127 -2.23 4.38 -1.12
CA GLU A 127 -2.64 3.82 0.17
C GLU A 127 -1.71 4.29 1.29
N LYS A 128 -2.30 4.68 2.42
CA LYS A 128 -1.57 5.03 3.64
C LYS A 128 -2.09 4.24 4.83
N HIS A 129 -1.19 3.69 5.63
CA HIS A 129 -1.50 3.01 6.88
C HIS A 129 -0.88 3.72 8.07
N VAL A 130 -1.64 3.82 9.15
CA VAL A 130 -1.16 4.40 10.41
C VAL A 130 -1.86 3.73 11.58
N GLY A 131 -1.11 3.48 12.64
CA GLY A 131 -1.68 3.16 13.95
C GLY A 131 -1.39 4.28 14.95
N THR A 132 -2.35 4.52 15.86
CA THR A 132 -2.27 5.62 16.83
C THR A 132 -2.87 5.23 18.18
N GLY A 133 -2.66 6.07 19.19
CA GLY A 133 -3.13 5.85 20.56
C GLY A 133 -2.06 5.24 21.45
N GLY A 134 -2.13 5.53 22.75
CA GLY A 134 -1.14 5.12 23.74
C GLY A 134 -1.49 3.85 24.50
N GLY A 135 -2.56 3.17 24.12
CA GLY A 135 -3.02 1.92 24.73
C GLY A 135 -2.07 0.75 24.45
N THR A 136 -2.23 -0.33 25.22
CA THR A 136 -1.48 -1.58 25.04
C THR A 136 -2.16 -2.55 24.06
N GLY A 137 -3.38 -2.23 23.61
CA GLY A 137 -4.07 -2.99 22.58
C GLY A 137 -3.32 -2.98 21.26
N GLN A 138 -3.27 -4.14 20.60
CA GLN A 138 -2.57 -4.28 19.33
C GLN A 138 -3.30 -3.54 18.20
N LYS A 139 -2.51 -2.95 17.30
CA LYS A 139 -2.93 -2.20 16.13
C LYS A 139 -2.51 -2.98 14.89
N ARG A 140 -3.49 -3.57 14.20
CA ARG A 140 -3.21 -4.56 13.15
C ARG A 140 -3.88 -4.19 11.83
N ILE A 141 -3.13 -4.27 10.74
CA ILE A 141 -3.62 -4.00 9.39
C ILE A 141 -3.07 -5.05 8.43
N ASP A 142 -3.90 -5.99 7.99
CA ASP A 142 -3.53 -7.01 7.00
C ASP A 142 -4.26 -6.77 5.67
N PRO A 143 -3.69 -5.94 4.77
CA PRO A 143 -4.28 -5.71 3.47
C PRO A 143 -3.98 -6.90 2.54
N VAL A 144 -4.97 -7.22 1.71
CA VAL A 144 -4.82 -8.16 0.60
C VAL A 144 -5.21 -7.45 -0.68
N THR A 145 -4.36 -7.54 -1.70
CA THR A 145 -4.64 -7.06 -3.05
C THR A 145 -4.54 -8.18 -4.07
N GLU A 146 -5.58 -8.35 -4.88
CA GLU A 146 -5.58 -9.21 -6.06
C GLU A 146 -5.85 -8.36 -7.30
N ALA A 147 -4.95 -8.38 -8.29
CA ALA A 147 -5.06 -7.56 -9.48
C ALA A 147 -5.04 -8.40 -10.76
N THR A 148 -6.08 -8.27 -11.58
CA THR A 148 -6.15 -8.84 -12.93
C THR A 148 -6.13 -7.69 -13.93
N LEU A 149 -5.06 -7.62 -14.72
CA LEU A 149 -4.84 -6.55 -15.69
C LEU A 149 -5.01 -7.10 -17.11
N ALA A 150 -6.03 -6.61 -17.82
CA ALA A 150 -6.25 -6.93 -19.23
C ALA A 150 -5.22 -6.25 -20.14
N GLN A 151 -5.32 -6.50 -21.45
CA GLN A 151 -4.35 -6.04 -22.43
C GLN A 151 -4.12 -4.51 -22.34
N GLY A 152 -2.87 -4.08 -22.23
CA GLY A 152 -2.50 -2.66 -22.15
C GLY A 152 -2.94 -1.93 -20.87
N ALA A 153 -3.50 -2.63 -19.88
CA ALA A 153 -3.90 -2.03 -18.61
C ALA A 153 -2.67 -1.69 -17.74
N SER A 154 -2.80 -0.66 -16.90
CA SER A 154 -1.74 -0.21 -16.01
C SER A 154 -2.26 0.00 -14.59
N LEU A 155 -1.57 -0.57 -13.61
CA LEU A 155 -1.80 -0.30 -12.19
C LEU A 155 -0.50 0.23 -11.59
N GLU A 156 -0.54 1.47 -11.11
CA GLU A 156 0.50 2.06 -10.28
C GLU A 156 0.02 2.06 -8.84
N MET A 157 0.76 1.42 -7.94
CA MET A 157 0.48 1.37 -6.50
C MET A 157 1.55 2.16 -5.77
N ASP A 158 1.11 3.15 -5.01
CA ASP A 158 1.94 3.98 -4.15
C ASP A 158 1.48 3.81 -2.70
N THR A 159 2.17 2.97 -1.94
CA THR A 159 1.75 2.53 -0.60
C THR A 159 2.72 3.01 0.47
N VAL A 160 2.18 3.46 1.60
CA VAL A 160 2.98 3.98 2.72
C VAL A 160 2.47 3.44 4.04
N GLN A 161 3.37 2.91 4.87
CA GLN A 161 3.12 2.77 6.29
C GLN A 161 3.84 3.89 7.05
N LEU A 162 3.06 4.76 7.70
CA LEU A 162 3.57 5.91 8.44
C LEU A 162 4.17 5.52 9.81
N GLY A 163 3.81 4.35 10.34
CA GLY A 163 4.22 3.83 11.65
C GLY A 163 3.05 3.63 12.60
N GLY A 164 3.35 3.12 13.80
CA GLY A 164 2.37 2.85 14.86
C GLY A 164 1.52 1.60 14.63
N VAL A 165 1.84 0.78 13.63
CA VAL A 165 1.13 -0.47 13.33
C VAL A 165 1.96 -1.61 13.91
N ASP A 166 1.48 -2.24 14.98
CA ASP A 166 2.22 -3.25 15.73
C ASP A 166 2.49 -4.50 14.88
N GLU A 167 1.51 -4.91 14.06
CA GLU A 167 1.66 -6.02 13.14
C GLU A 167 0.95 -5.76 11.81
N THR A 168 1.61 -6.06 10.69
CA THR A 168 1.00 -6.03 9.37
C THR A 168 1.47 -7.21 8.52
N TYR A 169 0.54 -7.92 7.90
CA TYR A 169 0.83 -8.87 6.84
C TYR A 169 0.12 -8.47 5.54
N ARG A 170 0.92 -7.93 4.61
CA ARG A 170 0.49 -7.38 3.33
C ARG A 170 0.68 -8.44 2.24
N LYS A 171 -0.36 -8.71 1.46
CA LYS A 171 -0.27 -9.64 0.33
C LYS A 171 -0.74 -8.99 -0.95
N THR A 172 0.03 -9.12 -2.01
CA THR A 172 -0.34 -8.63 -3.34
C THR A 172 -0.11 -9.71 -4.38
N TRP A 173 -1.17 -10.10 -5.07
CA TRP A 173 -1.14 -10.98 -6.23
C TRP A 173 -1.52 -10.21 -7.48
N ALA A 174 -0.77 -10.38 -8.57
CA ALA A 174 -1.12 -9.77 -9.84
C ALA A 174 -0.93 -10.71 -11.03
N LYS A 175 -1.86 -10.67 -11.97
CA LYS A 175 -1.78 -11.35 -13.26
C LYS A 175 -1.94 -10.36 -14.40
N LEU A 176 -0.94 -10.31 -15.28
CA LEU A 176 -0.83 -9.31 -16.33
C LEU A 176 -0.99 -9.95 -17.71
N ALA A 177 -1.93 -9.44 -18.51
CA ALA A 177 -2.08 -9.78 -19.92
C ALA A 177 -1.11 -8.97 -20.81
N ALA A 178 -1.19 -9.14 -22.12
CA ALA A 178 -0.23 -8.57 -23.05
C ALA A 178 -0.14 -7.04 -22.95
N ASN A 179 1.07 -6.49 -22.98
CA ASN A 179 1.34 -5.05 -22.82
C ASN A 179 0.85 -4.42 -21.50
N ALA A 180 0.39 -5.21 -20.52
CA ALA A 180 -0.03 -4.68 -19.23
C ALA A 180 1.18 -4.33 -18.35
N ARG A 181 1.02 -3.36 -17.44
CA ARG A 181 2.07 -2.90 -16.53
C ARG A 181 1.61 -2.79 -15.08
N LEU A 182 2.45 -3.28 -14.17
CA LEU A 182 2.30 -3.08 -12.74
C LEU A 182 3.52 -2.32 -12.23
N VAL A 183 3.30 -1.20 -11.55
CA VAL A 183 4.35 -0.48 -10.83
C VAL A 183 3.93 -0.43 -9.38
N VAL A 184 4.79 -0.89 -8.47
CA VAL A 184 4.57 -0.80 -7.04
C VAL A 184 5.72 -0.04 -6.42
N ARG A 185 5.41 1.04 -5.70
CA ARG A 185 6.32 1.80 -4.87
C ARG A 185 5.80 1.75 -3.45
N GLU A 186 6.43 0.92 -2.62
CA GLU A 186 6.07 0.81 -1.21
C GLU A 186 7.13 1.42 -0.30
N ARG A 187 6.67 2.07 0.77
CA ARG A 187 7.50 2.75 1.75
C ARG A 187 7.03 2.36 3.15
N ILE A 188 7.87 1.67 3.91
CA ILE A 188 7.48 1.08 5.20
C ILE A 188 8.45 1.52 6.29
N MET A 189 7.91 2.14 7.34
CA MET A 189 8.64 2.37 8.58
C MET A 189 8.10 1.46 9.68
N THR A 190 9.00 0.82 10.42
CA THR A 190 8.70 0.13 11.67
C THR A 190 9.60 0.64 12.80
N ASP A 191 9.07 0.76 14.00
CA ASP A 191 9.78 1.20 15.21
C ASP A 191 9.42 0.31 16.42
N GLY A 192 10.15 0.41 17.53
CA GLY A 192 9.87 -0.36 18.74
C GLY A 192 9.89 -1.86 18.48
N ASP A 193 8.81 -2.56 18.81
CA ASP A 193 8.64 -4.00 18.61
C ASP A 193 7.73 -4.34 17.40
N GLU A 194 7.50 -3.37 16.50
CA GLU A 194 6.62 -3.53 15.34
C GLU A 194 7.13 -4.62 14.37
N HIS A 195 6.18 -5.32 13.74
CA HIS A 195 6.46 -6.34 12.74
C HIS A 195 5.72 -6.07 11.42
N ALA A 196 6.45 -6.04 10.31
CA ALA A 196 5.85 -5.87 8.99
C ALA A 196 6.31 -6.94 8.02
N ARG A 197 5.36 -7.63 7.39
CA ARG A 197 5.62 -8.57 6.31
C ARG A 197 4.91 -8.16 5.04
N THR A 198 5.63 -8.16 3.93
CA THR A 198 5.08 -7.98 2.59
C THR A 198 5.36 -9.18 1.71
N ASP A 199 4.32 -9.72 1.09
CA ASP A 199 4.41 -10.77 0.07
C ASP A 199 3.87 -10.26 -1.28
N PHE A 200 4.74 -10.24 -2.29
CA PHE A 200 4.37 -10.01 -3.69
C PHE A 200 4.44 -11.30 -4.50
N GLU A 201 3.41 -11.57 -5.30
CA GLU A 201 3.45 -12.60 -6.33
C GLU A 201 2.85 -12.05 -7.64
N VAL A 202 3.70 -11.93 -8.66
CA VAL A 202 3.34 -11.32 -9.95
C VAL A 202 3.56 -12.33 -11.07
N THR A 203 2.52 -12.56 -11.87
CA THR A 203 2.58 -13.40 -13.08
C THR A 203 2.45 -12.55 -14.33
N LEU A 204 3.53 -12.48 -15.11
CA LEU A 204 3.61 -11.85 -16.42
C LEU A 204 3.18 -12.86 -17.48
N ALA A 205 1.88 -12.93 -17.76
CA ALA A 205 1.26 -14.00 -18.56
C ALA A 205 1.09 -13.64 -20.05
N GLY A 206 1.11 -12.35 -20.41
CA GLY A 206 0.97 -11.91 -21.80
C GLY A 206 2.23 -11.24 -22.35
N GLU A 207 2.45 -11.35 -23.66
CA GLU A 207 3.60 -10.78 -24.34
C GLU A 207 3.75 -9.29 -24.05
N ASP A 208 4.99 -8.86 -23.84
CA ASP A 208 5.38 -7.48 -23.54
C ASP A 208 4.73 -6.90 -22.27
N SER A 209 4.21 -7.76 -21.38
CA SER A 209 3.85 -7.34 -20.02
C SER A 209 5.09 -7.03 -19.19
N GLY A 210 4.93 -6.20 -18.16
CA GLY A 210 6.01 -5.97 -17.23
C GLY A 210 5.62 -5.47 -15.87
N CYS A 211 6.53 -5.64 -14.91
CA CYS A 211 6.36 -5.16 -13.55
C CYS A 211 7.63 -4.49 -13.01
N ASP A 212 7.43 -3.54 -12.11
CA ASP A 212 8.48 -2.86 -11.36
C ASP A 212 8.05 -2.79 -9.89
N LEU A 213 8.70 -3.56 -9.03
CA LEU A 213 8.38 -3.68 -7.61
C LEU A 213 9.51 -3.06 -6.79
N VAL A 214 9.31 -1.85 -6.27
CA VAL A 214 10.31 -1.18 -5.44
C VAL A 214 9.79 -1.04 -4.02
N SER A 215 10.52 -1.64 -3.09
CA SER A 215 10.29 -1.54 -1.66
C SER A 215 11.42 -0.79 -1.00
N ARG A 216 11.05 0.26 -0.26
CA ARG A 216 11.96 1.00 0.61
C ARG A 216 11.51 0.90 2.04
N SER A 217 12.39 0.44 2.91
CA SER A 217 12.02 0.20 4.30
C SER A 217 13.02 0.74 5.31
N VAL A 218 12.51 1.16 6.46
CA VAL A 218 13.32 1.57 7.61
C VAL A 218 12.87 0.76 8.82
N ALA A 219 13.77 -0.05 9.37
CA ALA A 219 13.54 -0.83 10.58
C ALA A 219 14.32 -0.21 11.74
N ARG A 220 13.61 0.30 12.74
CA ARG A 220 14.14 0.97 13.93
C ARG A 220 13.80 0.20 15.22
N GLY A 221 14.53 0.44 16.30
CA GLY A 221 14.24 -0.15 17.61
C GLY A 221 14.60 -1.63 17.65
N GLN A 222 13.66 -2.47 18.04
CA GLN A 222 13.71 -3.94 17.96
C GLN A 222 12.83 -4.48 16.81
N SER A 223 12.38 -3.62 15.90
CA SER A 223 11.40 -4.00 14.90
C SER A 223 11.96 -4.99 13.89
N HIS A 224 11.05 -5.75 13.28
CA HIS A 224 11.39 -6.73 12.25
C HIS A 224 10.57 -6.49 10.98
N GLN A 225 11.23 -6.57 9.84
CA GLN A 225 10.55 -6.49 8.54
C GLN A 225 10.93 -7.68 7.66
N GLU A 226 9.95 -8.20 6.94
CA GLU A 226 10.13 -9.25 5.96
C GLU A 226 9.60 -8.81 4.60
N PHE A 227 10.45 -8.90 3.58
CA PHE A 227 10.07 -8.67 2.20
C PHE A 227 10.20 -9.97 1.41
N TYR A 228 9.09 -10.43 0.85
CA TYR A 228 9.02 -11.56 -0.06
C TYR A 228 8.50 -11.08 -1.41
N SER A 229 9.18 -11.47 -2.48
CA SER A 229 8.68 -11.24 -3.84
C SER A 229 8.88 -12.46 -4.73
N SER A 230 7.92 -12.69 -5.62
CA SER A 230 7.98 -13.71 -6.66
C SER A 230 7.50 -13.12 -7.97
N ILE A 231 8.38 -13.04 -8.97
CA ILE A 231 8.02 -12.62 -10.32
C ILE A 231 8.15 -13.82 -11.27
N LYS A 232 7.05 -14.17 -11.93
CA LYS A 232 6.95 -15.28 -12.89
C LYS A 232 6.74 -14.74 -14.30
N GLY A 233 7.75 -14.88 -15.16
CA GLY A 233 7.71 -14.52 -16.58
C GLY A 233 7.38 -15.71 -17.46
N LEU A 234 6.17 -15.76 -18.02
CA LEU A 234 5.70 -16.90 -18.83
C LEU A 234 5.88 -16.70 -20.35
N THR A 235 6.39 -15.54 -20.75
CA THR A 235 6.46 -15.08 -22.15
C THR A 235 7.58 -14.03 -22.30
N ARG A 236 7.75 -13.42 -23.47
CA ARG A 236 8.60 -12.24 -23.61
C ARG A 236 8.06 -11.12 -22.72
N CYS A 237 8.78 -10.77 -21.67
CA CYS A 237 8.34 -9.81 -20.65
C CYS A 237 9.54 -9.18 -19.94
N ALA A 238 9.29 -8.09 -19.20
CA ALA A 238 10.29 -7.42 -18.38
C ALA A 238 9.82 -7.27 -16.93
N GLY A 239 10.61 -7.72 -15.96
CA GLY A 239 10.29 -7.63 -14.54
C GLY A 239 11.47 -7.11 -13.75
N HIS A 240 11.20 -6.21 -12.81
CA HIS A 240 12.19 -5.65 -11.89
C HIS A 240 11.67 -5.71 -10.46
N SER A 241 12.57 -6.03 -9.52
CA SER A 241 12.32 -5.94 -8.08
C SER A 241 13.53 -5.33 -7.38
N GLU A 242 13.29 -4.27 -6.60
CA GLU A 242 14.29 -3.55 -5.81
C GLU A 242 13.87 -3.53 -4.34
N CYS A 243 14.81 -3.87 -3.45
CA CYS A 243 14.59 -3.91 -2.01
C CYS A 243 15.69 -3.13 -1.29
N ASP A 244 15.39 -1.87 -0.96
CA ASP A 244 16.31 -1.05 -0.18
C ASP A 244 15.83 -0.96 1.26
N ALA A 245 16.71 -1.24 2.21
CA ALA A 245 16.38 -1.13 3.62
C ALA A 245 17.46 -0.45 4.45
N ILE A 246 17.02 0.42 5.36
CA ILE A 246 17.85 1.06 6.37
C ILE A 246 17.60 0.38 7.73
N LEU A 247 18.67 -0.11 8.34
CA LEU A 247 18.69 -0.58 9.71
C LEU A 247 19.08 0.57 10.65
N ALA A 248 18.22 0.85 11.62
CA ALA A 248 18.47 1.76 12.71
C ALA A 248 18.40 1.00 14.05
N GLU A 249 19.33 1.32 14.97
CA GLU A 249 19.42 0.68 16.28
C GLU A 249 19.58 -0.85 16.19
N ASN A 250 18.59 -1.64 16.62
CA ASN A 250 18.61 -3.12 16.55
C ASN A 250 17.56 -3.67 15.56
N GLY A 251 17.00 -2.83 14.70
CA GLY A 251 16.04 -3.25 13.69
C GLY A 251 16.63 -4.31 12.77
N THR A 252 15.78 -5.21 12.29
CA THR A 252 16.19 -6.33 11.44
C THR A 252 15.29 -6.43 10.21
N VAL A 253 15.89 -6.82 9.07
CA VAL A 253 15.17 -6.95 7.79
C VAL A 253 15.59 -8.25 7.13
N THR A 254 14.59 -9.01 6.66
CA THR A 254 14.76 -10.19 5.82
C THR A 254 14.23 -9.87 4.43
N ALA A 255 15.02 -10.16 3.38
CA ALA A 255 14.57 -10.07 1.99
C ALA A 255 14.73 -11.43 1.29
N SER A 256 13.65 -11.92 0.69
CA SER A 256 13.57 -13.23 0.02
C SER A 256 12.89 -13.09 -1.35
N PRO A 257 13.65 -12.65 -2.37
CA PRO A 257 13.19 -12.52 -3.75
C PRO A 257 13.23 -13.87 -4.49
N ALA A 258 12.34 -14.03 -5.46
CA ALA A 258 12.31 -15.17 -6.37
C ALA A 258 11.95 -14.71 -7.80
N LEU A 259 12.72 -15.16 -8.78
CA LEU A 259 12.47 -14.90 -10.19
C LEU A 259 12.31 -16.24 -10.92
N GLU A 260 11.21 -16.43 -11.64
CA GLU A 260 10.94 -17.60 -12.47
C GLU A 260 10.79 -17.15 -13.93
N ALA A 261 11.83 -17.37 -14.73
CA ALA A 261 11.81 -17.11 -16.17
C ALA A 261 11.49 -18.40 -16.93
N SER A 262 10.25 -18.52 -17.41
CA SER A 262 9.72 -19.68 -18.15
C SER A 262 9.66 -19.44 -19.67
N HIS A 263 10.28 -18.37 -20.15
CA HIS A 263 10.43 -18.04 -21.57
C HIS A 263 11.83 -17.48 -21.86
N VAL A 264 12.42 -17.82 -23.01
CA VAL A 264 13.81 -17.45 -23.35
C VAL A 264 14.03 -15.94 -23.46
N ASP A 265 13.01 -15.21 -23.89
CA ASP A 265 13.04 -13.74 -24.01
C ASP A 265 12.50 -13.01 -22.76
N ALA A 266 12.35 -13.69 -21.63
CA ALA A 266 11.99 -13.03 -20.37
C ALA A 266 13.23 -12.36 -19.75
N ALA A 267 13.12 -11.07 -19.42
CA ALA A 267 14.16 -10.31 -18.74
C ALA A 267 13.70 -9.95 -17.32
N LEU A 268 14.17 -10.70 -16.32
CA LEU A 268 13.82 -10.49 -14.91
C LEU A 268 15.06 -10.12 -14.11
N ILE A 269 14.96 -9.06 -13.30
CA ILE A 269 16.07 -8.52 -12.50
C ILE A 269 15.61 -8.34 -11.06
N HIS A 270 16.49 -8.65 -10.11
CA HIS A 270 16.30 -8.34 -8.70
C HIS A 270 17.57 -7.71 -8.12
N GLU A 271 17.38 -6.66 -7.33
CA GLU A 271 18.42 -5.93 -6.60
C GLU A 271 18.00 -5.71 -5.14
N ALA A 272 18.94 -5.83 -4.20
CA ALA A 272 18.68 -5.56 -2.79
C ALA A 272 19.88 -4.87 -2.11
N ALA A 273 19.60 -3.84 -1.32
CA ALA A 273 20.58 -3.13 -0.50
C ALA A 273 20.04 -2.96 0.93
N ILE A 274 20.60 -3.73 1.87
CA ILE A 274 20.25 -3.62 3.30
C ILE A 274 21.48 -3.15 4.07
N GLY A 275 21.35 -2.04 4.80
CA GLY A 275 22.48 -1.49 5.53
C GLY A 275 22.09 -0.42 6.53
N LYS A 276 23.08 0.09 7.27
CA LYS A 276 22.90 1.22 8.17
C LYS A 276 23.00 2.55 7.41
N ILE A 277 22.52 3.62 8.02
CA ILE A 277 22.74 4.99 7.54
C ILE A 277 24.25 5.26 7.42
N ALA A 278 24.68 5.81 6.28
CA ALA A 278 26.07 6.14 6.04
C ALA A 278 26.52 7.30 6.95
N GLY A 279 27.51 7.05 7.81
CA GLY A 279 28.00 8.04 8.79
C GLY A 279 28.52 9.35 8.17
N GLU A 280 28.99 9.34 6.92
CA GLU A 280 29.37 10.55 6.20
C GLU A 280 28.18 11.47 5.90
N GLN A 281 27.00 10.91 5.64
CA GLN A 281 25.78 11.70 5.41
C GLN A 281 25.36 12.40 6.71
N ILE A 282 25.42 11.68 7.84
CA ILE A 282 25.17 12.23 9.18
C ILE A 282 26.17 13.35 9.47
N LEU A 283 27.48 13.11 9.28
CA LEU A 283 28.52 14.11 9.51
C LEU A 283 28.27 15.38 8.69
N LYS A 284 27.93 15.23 7.41
CA LYS A 284 27.63 16.36 6.52
C LYS A 284 26.44 17.17 7.01
N LEU A 285 25.33 16.53 7.39
CA LEU A 285 24.15 17.23 7.92
C LEU A 285 24.46 17.93 9.24
N ARG A 286 25.28 17.33 10.10
CA ARG A 286 25.77 17.96 11.34
C ARG A 286 26.61 19.20 11.06
N THR A 287 27.41 19.22 9.99
CA THR A 287 28.13 20.44 9.58
C THR A 287 27.20 21.57 9.13
N LEU A 288 25.95 21.25 8.75
CA LEU A 288 24.91 22.21 8.42
C LEU A 288 24.11 22.69 9.65
N GLY A 289 24.49 22.26 10.85
CA GLY A 289 23.90 22.72 12.11
C GLY A 289 22.83 21.80 12.70
N LEU A 290 22.59 20.63 12.10
CA LEU A 290 21.67 19.64 12.65
C LEU A 290 22.35 18.86 13.79
N THR A 291 21.56 18.45 14.77
CA THR A 291 21.97 17.38 15.69
C THR A 291 22.08 16.05 14.94
N GLU A 292 22.70 15.07 15.57
CA GLU A 292 22.82 13.71 15.01
C GLU A 292 21.45 13.09 14.77
N GLN A 293 20.53 13.23 15.73
CA GLN A 293 19.16 12.75 15.61
C GLN A 293 18.40 13.45 14.47
N GLU A 294 18.46 14.79 14.40
CA GLU A 294 17.83 15.54 13.30
C GLU A 294 18.41 15.16 11.93
N ALA A 295 19.71 14.85 11.87
CA ALA A 295 20.36 14.39 10.66
C ALA A 295 19.87 13.00 10.24
N GLU A 296 19.76 12.05 11.18
CA GLU A 296 19.20 10.72 10.93
C GLU A 296 17.75 10.81 10.44
N GLU A 297 16.91 11.57 11.13
CA GLU A 297 15.52 11.81 10.75
C GLU A 297 15.41 12.39 9.33
N LYS A 298 16.29 13.33 8.96
CA LYS A 298 16.31 13.89 7.60
C LYS A 298 16.72 12.89 6.52
N ILE A 299 17.63 11.97 6.85
CA ILE A 299 18.04 10.91 5.92
C ILE A 299 16.89 9.91 5.73
N ILE A 300 16.24 9.50 6.82
CA ILE A 300 15.07 8.61 6.80
C ILE A 300 13.92 9.25 6.00
N GLU A 301 13.61 10.52 6.25
CA GLU A 301 12.58 11.27 5.50
C GLU A 301 12.91 11.31 4.01
N GLY A 302 14.17 11.53 3.63
CA GLY A 302 14.60 11.53 2.23
C GLY A 302 14.54 10.16 1.57
N PHE A 303 14.78 9.09 2.33
CA PHE A 303 14.74 7.71 1.85
C PHE A 303 13.30 7.21 1.62
N LEU A 304 12.37 7.61 2.50
CA LEU A 304 10.94 7.30 2.45
C LEU A 304 10.12 8.31 1.61
N ARG A 305 10.78 9.13 0.80
CA ARG A 305 10.13 10.09 -0.12
C ARG A 305 10.03 9.53 -1.53
#